data_AF-A0A8B7QQ67-F1
#
_entry.id   AF-A0A8B7QQ67-F1
#
_cell.length_a   1.000
_cell.length_b   1.000
_cell.length_c   1.000
_cell.angle_alpha   90.00
_cell.angle_beta   90.00
_cell.angle_gamma   90.00
#
_symmetry.space_group_name_H-M   'P 1'
#
loop_
_entity.id
_entity.type
_entity.pdbx_description
1 polymer ?
#
loop_
_entity_poly.entity_id
_entity_poly.type
_entity_poly.pdbx_seq_one_letter_code
_entity_poly.pdbx_strand_id
1 'polypeptide(L)'
;MILNFSMVCPPFNETECKLNEGVVKLYNEGCCKICKREERICQKVIIKSVIRKQDCTSQSSINVASCDGKCPSATIYNVNIESHLRFCKCCRENGVRNLTVPLYCSGNGTEIMYTLQEPIDCTCQWN
;
A
#
# COMPACT_ATOMS: atom_id res chain seq x y z
N MET A 1 13.94 43.56 21.60
CA MET A 1 12.93 43.24 20.55
C MET A 1 12.76 41.73 20.56
N ILE A 2 11.73 41.21 21.22
CA ILE A 2 11.47 39.77 21.29
C ILE A 2 10.53 39.46 20.12
N LEU A 3 11.02 38.76 19.10
CA LEU A 3 10.20 38.29 17.99
C LEU A 3 9.26 37.20 18.51
N ASN A 4 8.06 37.58 18.95
CA ASN A 4 6.95 36.65 19.22
C ASN A 4 6.45 36.11 17.87
N PHE A 5 7.11 35.08 17.34
CA PHE A 5 6.51 34.26 16.31
C PHE A 5 5.45 33.38 16.98
N SER A 6 4.16 33.70 16.78
CA SER A 6 3.09 32.77 17.08
C SER A 6 3.17 31.62 16.08
N MET A 7 3.64 30.47 16.56
CA MET A 7 3.67 29.26 15.74
C MET A 7 2.24 28.72 15.63
N VAL A 8 1.69 28.76 14.41
CA VAL A 8 0.36 28.22 14.10
C VAL A 8 0.53 26.89 13.39
N CYS A 9 0.02 25.81 13.99
CA CYS A 9 0.00 24.50 13.37
C CYS A 9 -1.13 24.39 12.34
N PRO A 10 -0.92 23.65 11.24
CA PRO A 10 -2.02 23.33 10.33
C PRO A 10 -3.09 22.50 11.04
N PRO A 11 -4.37 22.56 10.59
CA PRO A 11 -5.43 21.72 11.13
C PRO A 11 -5.05 20.23 11.00
N PHE A 12 -5.18 19.49 12.10
CA PHE A 12 -4.79 18.08 12.18
C PHE A 12 -5.97 17.21 12.60
N ASN A 13 -6.28 16.17 11.82
CA ASN A 13 -7.33 15.21 12.13
C ASN A 13 -6.74 13.93 12.73
N GLU A 14 -6.81 13.79 14.06
CA GLU A 14 -6.28 12.61 14.76
C GLU A 14 -7.02 11.32 14.41
N THR A 15 -8.33 11.40 14.22
CA THR A 15 -9.19 10.24 13.95
C THR A 15 -8.81 9.62 12.61
N GLU A 16 -8.62 10.44 11.58
CA GLU A 16 -8.15 10.00 10.27
C GLU A 16 -6.76 9.35 10.35
N CYS A 17 -5.84 9.93 11.14
CA CYS A 17 -4.52 9.35 11.33
C CYS A 17 -4.58 7.94 11.92
N LYS A 18 -5.37 7.75 12.98
CA LYS A 18 -5.53 6.45 13.65
C LYS A 18 -6.26 5.42 12.78
N LEU A 19 -7.27 5.85 12.02
CA LEU A 19 -7.98 4.98 11.06
C LEU A 19 -7.06 4.43 9.97
N ASN A 20 -6.05 5.19 9.57
CA ASN A 20 -5.06 4.78 8.57
C ASN A 20 -3.81 4.12 9.19
N GLU A 21 -3.93 3.53 10.39
CA GLU A 21 -2.83 2.86 11.11
C GLU A 21 -1.61 3.78 11.37
N GLY A 22 -1.84 5.10 11.43
CA GLY A 22 -0.82 6.08 11.73
C GLY A 22 -0.66 6.34 13.23
N VAL A 23 0.56 6.68 13.62
CA VAL A 23 0.89 7.12 14.99
C VAL A 23 0.98 8.64 14.99
N VAL A 24 0.17 9.28 15.83
CA VAL A 24 0.27 10.73 16.05
C VAL A 24 1.59 11.01 16.77
N LYS A 25 2.44 11.84 16.16
CA LYS A 25 3.69 12.31 16.77
C LYS A 25 3.69 13.82 16.86
N LEU A 26 4.49 14.35 17.77
CA LEU A 26 4.74 15.78 17.86
C LEU A 26 5.97 16.15 17.05
N TYR A 27 5.87 17.25 16.32
CA TYR A 27 6.91 17.86 15.50
C TYR A 27 7.22 19.26 16.03
N ASN A 28 8.45 19.73 15.79
CA ASN A 28 8.98 21.00 16.28
C ASN A 28 8.88 21.14 17.81
N GLU A 29 9.67 20.33 18.53
CA GLU A 29 9.79 20.39 19.99
C GLU A 29 8.48 20.22 20.77
N GLY A 30 7.48 19.54 20.19
CA GLY A 30 6.20 19.32 20.86
C GLY A 30 5.05 20.20 20.35
N CYS A 31 5.31 21.16 19.46
CA CYS A 31 4.34 22.18 19.10
C CYS A 31 3.21 21.68 18.18
N CYS A 32 3.52 20.91 17.14
CA CYS A 32 2.53 20.49 16.14
C CYS A 32 2.34 18.98 16.08
N LYS A 33 1.10 18.55 15.82
CA LYS A 33 0.78 17.14 15.61
C LYS A 33 0.97 16.77 14.14
N ILE A 34 1.63 15.63 13.91
CA ILE A 34 1.80 15.02 12.59
C ILE A 34 1.38 13.55 12.65
N CYS A 35 0.92 13.01 11.52
CA CYS A 35 0.62 11.59 11.40
C CYS A 35 1.83 10.84 10.85
N LYS A 36 2.55 10.11 11.70
CA LYS A 36 3.64 9.24 11.26
C LYS A 36 3.09 7.82 11.10
N ARG A 37 2.91 7.38 9.86
CA ARG A 37 2.76 5.95 9.58
C ARG A 37 4.13 5.30 9.60
N GLU A 38 4.21 4.10 10.13
CA GLU A 38 5.39 3.27 9.93
C GLU A 38 5.49 2.99 8.42
N GLU A 39 6.58 3.42 7.80
CA GLU A 39 6.77 3.19 6.37
C GLU A 39 6.97 1.69 6.17
N ARG A 40 5.91 1.01 5.73
CA ARG A 40 6.03 -0.38 5.29
C ARG A 40 6.92 -0.36 4.06
N ILE A 41 8.13 -0.89 4.20
CA ILE A 41 9.01 -1.17 3.07
C ILE A 41 8.33 -2.27 2.24
N CYS A 42 8.50 -2.25 0.92
CA CYS A 42 7.93 -3.25 0.02
C CYS A 42 8.09 -4.68 0.58
N GLN A 43 6.97 -5.34 0.84
CA GLN A 43 6.93 -6.67 1.44
C GLN A 43 5.69 -7.44 0.99
N LYS A 44 5.73 -8.76 1.16
CA LYS A 44 4.57 -9.62 0.99
C LYS A 44 3.65 -9.50 2.20
N VAL A 45 2.39 -9.14 1.94
CA VAL A 45 1.32 -9.07 2.94
C VAL A 45 0.23 -10.08 2.61
N ILE A 46 -0.56 -10.47 3.61
CA ILE A 46 -1.74 -11.31 3.42
C ILE A 46 -2.99 -10.45 3.55
N ILE A 47 -3.81 -10.44 2.52
CA ILE A 47 -5.07 -9.68 2.46
C ILE A 47 -6.23 -10.66 2.52
N LYS A 48 -7.22 -10.39 3.38
CA LYS A 48 -8.49 -11.14 3.40
C LYS A 48 -9.46 -10.51 2.41
N SER A 49 -9.86 -11.26 1.40
CA SER A 49 -10.79 -10.78 0.38
C SER A 49 -11.77 -11.86 -0.06
N VAL A 50 -12.94 -11.44 -0.55
CA VAL A 50 -13.92 -12.32 -1.20
C VAL A 50 -13.64 -12.30 -2.69
N ILE A 51 -13.36 -13.47 -3.27
CA ILE A 51 -13.04 -13.59 -4.70
C ILE A 51 -14.34 -13.64 -5.48
N ARG A 52 -14.45 -12.77 -6.49
CA ARG A 52 -15.60 -12.71 -7.39
C ARG A 52 -15.15 -12.82 -8.83
N LYS A 53 -15.83 -13.68 -9.59
CA LYS A 53 -15.65 -13.85 -11.03
C LYS A 53 -17.02 -14.05 -11.66
N GLN A 54 -17.50 -13.07 -12.40
CA GLN A 54 -18.86 -13.08 -12.99
C GLN A 54 -19.93 -13.30 -11.90
N ASP A 55 -20.80 -14.30 -12.05
CA ASP A 55 -21.82 -14.71 -11.07
C ASP A 55 -21.28 -15.69 -9.99
N CYS A 56 -19.97 -15.98 -10.01
CA CYS A 56 -19.31 -16.86 -9.05
C CYS A 56 -18.59 -16.09 -7.95
N THR A 57 -18.78 -16.52 -6.69
CA THR A 57 -18.14 -15.90 -5.52
C THR A 57 -17.58 -16.96 -4.57
N SER A 58 -16.49 -16.64 -3.87
CA SER A 58 -16.02 -17.48 -2.76
C SER A 58 -17.05 -17.43 -1.62
N GLN A 59 -17.31 -18.57 -0.99
CA GLN A 59 -18.29 -18.64 0.10
C GLN A 59 -17.84 -17.86 1.35
N SER A 60 -16.53 -17.77 1.55
CA SER A 60 -15.90 -17.03 2.64
C SER A 60 -14.81 -16.09 2.13
N SER A 61 -14.39 -15.16 2.98
CA SER A 61 -13.18 -14.36 2.75
C SER A 61 -11.95 -15.27 2.82
N ILE A 62 -11.13 -15.26 1.79
CA ILE A 62 -9.91 -16.05 1.74
C ILE A 62 -8.68 -15.17 1.93
N ASN A 63 -7.60 -15.76 2.42
CA ASN A 63 -6.29 -15.13 2.50
C ASN A 63 -5.61 -15.19 1.13
N VAL A 64 -5.24 -14.04 0.57
CA VAL A 64 -4.46 -13.95 -0.67
C VAL A 64 -3.21 -13.12 -0.41
N ALA A 65 -2.05 -13.62 -0.84
CA ALA A 65 -0.82 -12.84 -0.75
C ALA A 65 -0.87 -11.65 -1.73
N SER A 66 -0.28 -10.53 -1.33
CA SER A 66 -0.13 -9.34 -2.15
C SER A 66 1.19 -8.63 -1.83
N CYS A 67 1.66 -7.78 -2.72
CA CYS A 67 2.79 -6.90 -2.46
C CYS A 67 2.28 -5.52 -2.04
N ASP A 68 2.73 -5.05 -0.89
CA ASP A 68 2.41 -3.71 -0.37
C ASP A 68 3.64 -3.07 0.25
N GLY A 69 3.72 -1.74 0.14
CA GLY A 69 4.78 -0.94 0.73
C GLY A 69 5.46 0.04 -0.23
N LYS A 70 6.37 0.82 0.34
CA LYS A 70 7.12 1.88 -0.33
C LYS A 70 8.39 1.33 -0.96
N CYS A 71 8.74 1.92 -2.10
CA CYS A 71 9.99 1.69 -2.80
C CYS A 71 10.76 3.00 -3.02
N PRO A 72 12.09 2.95 -3.19
CA PRO A 72 12.89 4.14 -3.44
C PRO A 72 12.45 4.86 -4.71
N SER A 73 12.29 6.18 -4.60
CA SER A 73 12.06 7.06 -5.74
C SER A 73 12.81 8.38 -5.55
N ALA A 74 13.29 8.97 -6.65
CA ALA A 74 14.03 10.22 -6.67
C ALA A 74 13.89 10.94 -8.01
N THR A 75 13.90 12.26 -7.97
CA THR A 75 14.00 13.12 -9.15
C THR A 75 15.17 14.07 -8.95
N ILE A 76 16.13 14.06 -9.88
CA ILE A 76 17.40 14.78 -9.74
C ILE A 76 17.63 15.61 -11.00
N TYR A 77 17.80 16.92 -10.87
CA TYR A 77 18.16 17.77 -12.00
C TYR A 77 19.58 17.43 -12.49
N ASN A 78 19.75 17.30 -13.79
CA ASN A 78 20.99 16.93 -14.45
C ASN A 78 21.32 17.99 -15.51
N VAL A 79 22.40 18.72 -15.26
CA VAL A 79 22.88 19.82 -16.10
C VAL A 79 23.31 19.38 -17.50
N ASN A 80 23.78 18.13 -17.67
CA ASN A 80 24.25 17.64 -18.97
C ASN A 80 23.11 17.43 -19.98
N ILE A 81 21.88 17.26 -19.49
CA ILE A 81 20.67 17.07 -20.31
C ILE A 81 19.66 18.20 -20.10
N GLU A 82 20.05 19.28 -19.40
CA GLU A 82 19.21 20.42 -19.01
C GLU A 82 17.80 20.03 -18.47
N SER A 83 17.72 18.89 -17.78
CA SER A 83 16.44 18.27 -17.40
C SER A 83 16.58 17.40 -16.16
N HIS A 84 15.55 16.64 -15.81
CA HIS A 84 15.52 15.80 -14.61
C HIS A 84 15.67 14.31 -14.94
N LEU A 85 16.60 13.64 -14.27
CA LEU A 85 16.63 12.19 -14.14
C LEU A 85 15.56 11.75 -13.14
N ARG A 86 14.77 10.74 -13.52
CA ARG A 86 13.69 10.20 -12.69
C ARG A 86 13.97 8.74 -12.41
N PHE A 87 14.02 8.38 -11.14
CA PHE A 87 14.17 7.01 -10.67
C PHE A 87 12.93 6.66 -9.86
N CYS A 88 12.16 5.67 -10.30
CA CYS A 88 11.04 5.16 -9.54
C CYS A 88 11.03 3.64 -9.63
N LYS A 89 10.95 2.98 -8.48
CA LYS A 89 10.69 1.55 -8.38
C LYS A 89 9.30 1.33 -7.81
N CYS A 90 8.63 0.28 -8.26
CA CYS A 90 7.34 -0.16 -7.75
C CYS A 90 7.52 -1.45 -6.94
N CYS A 91 6.69 -1.62 -5.91
CA CYS A 91 6.66 -2.85 -5.13
C CYS A 91 5.93 -3.92 -5.95
N ARG A 92 6.68 -4.91 -6.43
CA ARG A 92 6.20 -5.92 -7.39
C ARG A 92 6.51 -7.33 -6.93
N GLU A 93 5.74 -8.27 -7.46
CA GLU A 93 5.93 -9.70 -7.32
C GLU A 93 7.31 -10.14 -7.84
N ASN A 94 8.00 -10.94 -7.05
CA ASN A 94 9.19 -11.68 -7.45
C ASN A 94 8.83 -13.16 -7.51
N GLY A 95 8.28 -13.57 -8.65
CA GLY A 95 7.69 -14.88 -8.82
C GLY A 95 6.27 -14.99 -8.27
N VAL A 96 5.51 -15.89 -8.86
CA VAL A 96 4.09 -16.13 -8.55
C VAL A 96 3.84 -17.61 -8.36
N ARG A 97 2.83 -17.94 -7.56
CA ARG A 97 2.31 -19.29 -7.41
C ARG A 97 0.81 -19.32 -7.65
N ASN A 98 0.34 -20.47 -8.10
CA ASN A 98 -1.08 -20.71 -8.32
C ASN A 98 -1.76 -21.07 -7.01
N LEU A 99 -2.83 -20.35 -6.68
CA LEU A 99 -3.76 -20.63 -5.59
C LEU A 99 -5.11 -21.00 -6.21
N THR A 100 -5.59 -22.21 -5.95
CA THR A 100 -6.88 -22.68 -6.46
C THR A 100 -7.92 -22.61 -5.35
N VAL A 101 -9.05 -21.96 -5.63
CA VAL A 101 -10.11 -21.69 -4.67
C VAL A 101 -11.47 -22.08 -5.25
N PRO A 102 -12.37 -22.70 -4.46
CA PRO A 102 -13.72 -22.99 -4.90
C PRO A 102 -14.56 -21.72 -4.93
N LEU A 103 -15.29 -21.50 -6.03
CA LEU A 103 -16.27 -20.43 -6.17
C LEU A 103 -17.65 -21.04 -6.44
N TYR A 104 -18.67 -20.50 -5.77
CA TYR A 104 -20.06 -20.87 -5.99
C TYR A 104 -20.71 -19.89 -6.97
N CYS A 105 -21.28 -20.41 -8.06
CA CYS A 105 -21.93 -19.63 -9.12
C CYS A 105 -23.45 -19.62 -8.93
N SER A 106 -24.03 -18.44 -8.70
CA SER A 106 -25.46 -18.30 -8.41
C SER A 106 -26.35 -18.50 -9.63
N GLY A 107 -25.84 -18.31 -10.86
CA GLY A 107 -26.63 -18.48 -12.08
C GLY A 107 -27.04 -19.93 -12.34
N ASN A 108 -26.13 -20.88 -12.10
CA ASN A 108 -26.33 -22.30 -12.38
C ASN A 108 -26.30 -23.21 -11.13
N GLY A 109 -26.09 -22.65 -9.94
CA GLY A 109 -26.00 -23.42 -8.68
C GLY A 109 -24.82 -24.41 -8.65
N THR A 110 -23.74 -24.10 -9.37
CA THR A 110 -22.56 -24.98 -9.50
C THR A 110 -21.38 -24.44 -8.70
N GLU A 111 -20.45 -25.32 -8.36
CA GLU A 111 -19.16 -24.96 -7.77
C GLU A 111 -18.04 -25.18 -8.80
N ILE A 112 -17.19 -24.18 -8.97
CA ILE A 112 -16.05 -24.23 -9.89
C ILE A 112 -14.74 -24.02 -9.13
N MET A 113 -13.67 -24.67 -9.60
CA MET A 113 -12.32 -24.41 -9.11
C MET A 113 -11.69 -23.27 -9.92
N TYR A 114 -11.43 -22.14 -9.27
CA TYR A 114 -10.77 -21.00 -9.89
C TYR A 114 -9.33 -20.88 -9.41
N THR A 115 -8.40 -20.82 -10.36
CA THR A 115 -6.97 -20.61 -10.06
C THR A 115 -6.61 -19.14 -10.26
N LEU A 116 -6.09 -18.52 -9.21
CA LEU A 116 -5.51 -17.18 -9.24
C LEU A 116 -4.01 -17.24 -8.95
N GLN A 117 -3.29 -16.19 -9.33
CA GLN A 117 -1.86 -16.07 -9.06
C GLN A 117 -1.62 -15.12 -7.90
N GLU A 118 -0.82 -15.55 -6.93
CA GLU A 118 -0.37 -14.72 -5.82
C GLU A 118 1.17 -14.67 -5.76
N PRO A 119 1.76 -13.56 -5.28
CA PRO A 119 3.21 -13.40 -5.20
C PRO A 119 3.84 -14.38 -4.21
N ILE A 120 4.97 -14.97 -4.60
CA ILE A 120 5.82 -15.78 -3.70
C ILE A 120 6.63 -14.85 -2.80
N ASP A 121 7.14 -13.78 -3.38
CA ASP A 121 7.97 -12.76 -2.73
C ASP A 121 7.73 -11.39 -3.38
N CYS A 122 8.20 -10.31 -2.74
CA CYS A 122 8.00 -8.94 -3.20
C CYS A 122 9.30 -8.15 -3.19
N THR A 123 9.57 -7.41 -4.26
CA THR A 123 10.79 -6.61 -4.42
C THR A 123 10.52 -5.28 -5.12
N CYS A 124 11.39 -4.30 -4.88
CA CYS A 124 11.34 -3.02 -5.59
C CYS A 124 11.97 -3.17 -6.98
N GLN A 125 11.13 -3.12 -8.01
CA GLN A 125 11.51 -3.29 -9.42
C GLN A 125 11.25 -2.02 -10.21
N TRP A 126 11.97 -1.82 -11.33
CA TRP A 126 11.67 -0.75 -12.27
C TRP A 126 10.33 -1.01 -12.96
N ASN A 127 9.70 0.08 -13.42
CA ASN A 127 8.51 0.01 -14.26
C ASN A 127 8.88 -0.34 -15.70
#